data_AF-A0A7H8MPK8-F1
#
_entry.id   AF-A0A7H8MPK8-F1
#
_cell.length_a   1.000
_cell.length_b   1.000
_cell.length_c   1.000
_cell.angle_alpha   90.00
_cell.angle_beta   90.00
_cell.angle_gamma   90.00
#
_symmetry.space_group_name_H-M   'P 1'
#
loop_
_entity.id
_entity.type
_entity.pdbx_description
1 polymer ?
#
loop_
_entity_poly.entity_id
_entity_poly.type
_entity_poly.pdbx_seq_one_letter_code
_entity_poly.pdbx_strand_id
1 'polypeptide(L)'
;MDMQNAAERADEMLDSVLVEIEPSLRWVHGPTTTGSCTVTRRRTVMTVVSAQRRGSLLGVVDRFWRKSGYRVTAINSHVDAPAIYVKTPDGFQVSLTVADEGQVHFDVDSPCVRRSEVADSTSQATAPLDPEAEVIPRPNIHSDFWSAHTPEVGVTARGD
;
A
#
# COMPACT_ATOMS: atom_id res chain seq x y z
N MET A 1 0.80 -24.23 -1.29
CA MET A 1 1.02 -23.07 -0.43
C MET A 1 0.22 -23.26 0.86
N ASP A 2 0.80 -22.93 2.02
CA ASP A 2 0.09 -22.78 3.28
C ASP A 2 0.04 -21.30 3.70
N MET A 3 -0.56 -20.99 4.86
CA MET A 3 -0.74 -19.62 5.30
C MET A 3 0.58 -18.88 5.57
N GLN A 4 1.62 -19.57 6.07
CA GLN A 4 2.93 -18.96 6.25
C GLN A 4 3.56 -18.56 4.92
N ASN A 5 3.61 -19.48 3.95
CA ASN A 5 4.12 -19.20 2.61
C ASN A 5 3.31 -18.09 1.91
N ALA A 6 2.00 -18.05 2.14
CA ALA A 6 1.14 -16.99 1.60
C ALA A 6 1.43 -15.63 2.24
N ALA A 7 1.74 -15.59 3.55
CA ALA A 7 2.09 -14.38 4.26
C ALA A 7 3.44 -13.81 3.79
N GLU A 8 4.44 -14.66 3.59
CA GLU A 8 5.75 -14.27 3.03
C GLU A 8 5.60 -13.74 1.60
N ARG A 9 4.79 -14.43 0.78
CA ARG A 9 4.48 -13.98 -0.57
C ARG A 9 3.77 -12.62 -0.57
N ALA A 10 2.87 -12.39 0.38
CA ALA A 10 2.20 -11.11 0.54
C ALA A 10 3.17 -9.99 0.96
N ASP A 11 4.12 -10.31 1.85
CA ASP A 11 5.17 -9.37 2.26
C ASP A 11 6.05 -8.96 1.07
N GLU A 12 6.46 -9.91 0.21
CA GLU A 12 7.21 -9.59 -1.02
C GLU A 12 6.46 -8.62 -1.94
N MET A 13 5.13 -8.82 -2.12
CA MET A 13 4.32 -7.95 -2.96
C MET A 13 4.23 -6.52 -2.40
N LEU A 14 4.05 -6.40 -1.08
CA LEU A 14 4.00 -5.12 -0.37
C LEU A 14 5.34 -4.38 -0.46
N ASP A 15 6.44 -5.10 -0.21
CA ASP A 15 7.77 -4.53 -0.24
C ASP A 15 8.15 -4.09 -1.67
N SER A 16 7.78 -4.89 -2.68
CA SER A 16 8.07 -4.58 -4.09
C SER A 16 7.40 -3.28 -4.56
N VAL A 17 6.12 -3.06 -4.21
CA VAL A 17 5.44 -1.80 -4.60
C VAL A 17 6.00 -0.60 -3.84
N LEU A 18 6.39 -0.76 -2.57
CA LEU A 18 6.96 0.32 -1.77
C LEU A 18 8.37 0.74 -2.25
N VAL A 19 9.17 -0.20 -2.77
CA VAL A 19 10.47 0.07 -3.39
C VAL A 19 10.35 0.87 -4.69
N GLU A 20 9.29 0.63 -5.49
CA GLU A 20 9.07 1.34 -6.76
C GLU A 20 8.65 2.82 -6.55
N ILE A 21 8.13 3.18 -5.39
CA ILE A 21 7.61 4.53 -5.14
C ILE A 21 8.77 5.49 -4.83
N GLU A 22 8.96 6.47 -5.70
CA GLU A 22 9.94 7.55 -5.53
C GLU A 22 9.26 8.93 -5.49
N PRO A 23 9.60 9.80 -4.52
CA PRO A 23 10.46 9.55 -3.35
C PRO A 23 9.92 8.46 -2.42
N SER A 24 10.78 7.78 -1.66
CA SER A 24 10.33 6.65 -0.81
C SER A 24 9.31 7.09 0.25
N LEU A 25 8.24 6.31 0.40
CA LEU A 25 7.29 6.46 1.50
C LEU A 25 7.82 5.77 2.77
N ARG A 26 7.56 6.40 3.92
CA ARG A 26 7.83 5.84 5.25
C ARG A 26 6.59 5.12 5.75
N TRP A 27 6.74 3.93 6.31
CA TRP A 27 5.62 3.04 6.64
C TRP A 27 5.91 2.15 7.86
N VAL A 28 4.84 1.66 8.47
CA VAL A 28 4.84 0.66 9.56
C VAL A 28 4.01 -0.56 9.17
N HIS A 29 4.20 -1.69 9.86
CA HIS A 29 3.31 -2.84 9.68
C HIS A 29 1.90 -2.49 10.15
N GLY A 30 0.90 -2.92 9.38
CA GLY A 30 -0.47 -3.01 9.85
C GLY A 30 -0.74 -4.37 10.50
N PRO A 31 -1.96 -4.57 11.03
CA PRO A 31 -2.37 -5.86 11.58
C PRO A 31 -2.24 -6.99 10.56
N THR A 32 -1.72 -8.14 11.02
CA THR A 32 -1.86 -9.41 10.29
C THR A 32 -3.18 -10.04 10.70
N THR A 33 -4.04 -10.35 9.72
CA THR A 33 -5.31 -11.02 9.98
C THR A 33 -5.26 -12.43 9.40
N THR A 34 -5.68 -13.43 10.19
CA THR A 34 -5.77 -14.82 9.74
C THR A 34 -7.23 -15.28 9.76
N GLY A 35 -7.67 -15.84 8.63
CA GLY A 35 -8.96 -16.51 8.49
C GLY A 35 -8.82 -18.03 8.64
N SER A 36 -9.89 -18.77 8.29
CA SER A 36 -9.86 -20.24 8.28
C SER A 36 -8.87 -20.82 7.27
N CYS A 37 -8.64 -20.12 6.15
CA CYS A 37 -7.69 -20.48 5.12
C CYS A 37 -7.04 -19.28 4.41
N THR A 38 -7.21 -18.06 4.91
CA THR A 38 -6.68 -16.83 4.28
C THR A 38 -5.78 -16.08 5.25
N VAL A 39 -4.86 -15.29 4.71
CA VAL A 39 -4.04 -14.35 5.48
C VAL A 39 -4.04 -12.99 4.79
N THR A 40 -4.12 -11.93 5.58
CA THR A 40 -3.98 -10.55 5.14
C THR A 40 -2.72 -9.96 5.76
N ARG A 41 -1.84 -9.40 4.92
CA ARG A 41 -0.72 -8.54 5.35
C ARG A 41 -1.03 -7.09 4.97
N ARG A 42 -0.70 -6.16 5.86
CA ARG A 42 -0.90 -4.72 5.65
C ARG A 42 0.39 -3.93 5.89
N ARG A 43 0.61 -2.89 5.08
CA ARG A 43 1.51 -1.77 5.38
C ARG A 43 0.71 -0.48 5.52
N THR A 44 0.98 0.29 6.57
CA THR A 44 0.37 1.61 6.78
C THR A 44 1.42 2.68 6.54
N VAL A 45 1.13 3.59 5.64
CA VAL A 45 2.03 4.70 5.30
C VAL A 45 1.95 5.77 6.38
N MET A 46 3.12 6.12 6.92
CA MET A 46 3.32 7.18 7.91
C MET A 46 3.74 8.50 7.26
N THR A 47 4.17 8.47 5.99
CA THR A 47 4.35 9.69 5.21
C THR A 47 3.02 10.37 4.93
N VAL A 48 2.93 11.66 5.22
CA VAL A 48 1.76 12.48 4.89
C VAL A 48 1.68 12.63 3.38
N VAL A 49 0.64 12.04 2.78
CA VAL A 49 0.32 12.19 1.35
C VAL A 49 -0.80 13.22 1.22
N SER A 50 -0.47 14.40 0.70
CA SER A 50 -1.44 15.49 0.53
C SER A 50 -2.53 15.09 -0.46
N ALA A 51 -3.70 15.73 -0.36
CA ALA A 51 -4.80 15.52 -1.29
C ALA A 51 -4.36 15.71 -2.76
N GLN A 52 -3.47 16.68 -3.01
CA GLN A 52 -2.92 16.98 -4.33
C GLN A 52 -2.01 15.88 -4.89
N ARG A 53 -1.44 15.02 -4.03
CA ARG A 53 -0.47 13.98 -4.40
C ARG A 53 -1.06 12.57 -4.45
N ARG A 54 -2.26 12.35 -3.90
CA ARG A 54 -2.95 11.05 -3.92
C ARG A 54 -3.11 10.51 -5.34
N GLY A 55 -3.53 11.36 -6.28
CA GLY A 55 -3.66 10.96 -7.69
C GLY A 55 -2.33 10.48 -8.30
N SER A 56 -1.24 11.20 -8.05
CA SER A 56 0.10 10.81 -8.50
C SER A 56 0.52 9.46 -7.91
N LEU A 57 0.28 9.25 -6.60
CA LEU A 57 0.58 7.99 -5.93
C LEU A 57 -0.19 6.81 -6.53
N LEU A 58 -1.52 6.97 -6.70
CA LEU A 58 -2.34 5.95 -7.37
C LEU A 58 -1.82 5.64 -8.78
N GLY A 59 -1.41 6.67 -9.54
CA GLY A 59 -0.88 6.51 -10.88
C GLY A 59 0.44 5.73 -10.93
N VAL A 60 1.36 5.98 -9.99
CA VAL A 60 2.62 5.21 -9.88
C VAL A 60 2.31 3.73 -9.59
N VAL A 61 1.44 3.49 -8.61
CA VAL A 61 1.09 2.14 -8.15
C VAL A 61 0.31 1.35 -9.22
N ASP A 62 -0.66 1.97 -9.90
CA ASP A 62 -1.40 1.34 -11.00
C ASP A 62 -0.45 0.90 -12.13
N ARG A 63 0.47 1.78 -12.54
CA ARG A 63 1.46 1.45 -13.58
C ARG A 63 2.36 0.28 -13.17
N PHE A 64 2.86 0.29 -11.93
CA PHE A 64 3.68 -0.80 -11.41
C PHE A 64 2.92 -2.13 -11.41
N TRP A 65 1.72 -2.17 -10.85
CA TRP A 65 0.93 -3.40 -10.80
C TRP A 65 0.57 -3.95 -12.17
N ARG A 66 0.19 -3.08 -13.12
CA ARG A 66 -0.07 -3.51 -14.50
C ARG A 66 1.17 -4.09 -15.17
N LYS A 67 2.34 -3.45 -14.98
CA LYS A 67 3.62 -3.94 -15.50
C LYS A 67 4.00 -5.30 -14.88
N SER A 68 3.63 -5.51 -13.61
CA SER A 68 3.81 -6.76 -12.87
C SER A 68 2.76 -7.84 -13.20
N GLY A 69 1.89 -7.59 -14.19
CA GLY A 69 0.89 -8.56 -14.66
C GLY A 69 -0.36 -8.66 -13.79
N TYR A 70 -0.57 -7.71 -12.87
CA TYR A 70 -1.76 -7.69 -12.02
C TYR A 70 -2.93 -7.13 -12.80
N ARG A 71 -4.12 -7.70 -12.58
CA ARG A 71 -5.35 -7.28 -13.24
C ARG A 71 -6.15 -6.37 -12.33
N VAL A 72 -6.47 -5.17 -12.78
CA VAL A 72 -7.38 -4.28 -12.06
C VAL A 72 -8.77 -4.92 -11.94
N THR A 73 -9.29 -4.96 -10.71
CA THR A 73 -10.62 -5.49 -10.39
C THR A 73 -11.61 -4.39 -10.10
N ALA A 74 -11.18 -3.31 -9.44
CA ALA A 74 -12.01 -2.14 -9.15
C ALA A 74 -11.14 -0.89 -8.92
N ILE A 75 -11.74 0.29 -9.15
CA ILE A 75 -11.17 1.59 -8.80
C ILE A 75 -12.27 2.39 -8.08
N ASN A 76 -11.95 2.93 -6.92
CA ASN A 76 -12.76 3.95 -6.26
C ASN A 76 -12.15 5.32 -6.57
N SER A 77 -12.88 6.16 -7.29
CA SER A 77 -12.45 7.50 -7.71
C SER A 77 -12.90 8.61 -6.74
N HIS A 78 -13.44 8.27 -5.58
CA HIS A 78 -13.83 9.27 -4.59
C HIS A 78 -12.63 10.13 -4.17
N VAL A 79 -12.80 11.46 -4.16
CA VAL A 79 -11.69 12.42 -3.92
C VAL A 79 -11.06 12.24 -2.54
N ASP A 80 -11.88 11.96 -1.53
CA ASP A 80 -11.40 11.84 -0.14
C ASP A 80 -10.89 10.43 0.20
N ALA A 81 -11.39 9.41 -0.51
CA ALA A 81 -11.11 8.02 -0.22
C ALA A 81 -10.77 7.22 -1.50
N PRO A 82 -9.83 7.69 -2.32
CA PRO A 82 -9.49 6.99 -3.55
C PRO A 82 -8.88 5.62 -3.23
N ALA A 83 -9.17 4.64 -4.07
CA ALA A 83 -8.62 3.29 -3.93
C ALA A 83 -8.47 2.60 -5.27
N ILE A 84 -7.50 1.68 -5.32
CA ILE A 84 -7.33 0.76 -6.45
C ILE A 84 -7.21 -0.67 -5.91
N TYR A 85 -7.94 -1.58 -6.55
CA TYR A 85 -7.96 -2.99 -6.24
C TYR A 85 -7.51 -3.78 -7.46
N VAL A 86 -6.57 -4.69 -7.26
CA VAL A 86 -6.03 -5.55 -8.30
C VAL A 86 -5.98 -6.99 -7.82
N LYS A 87 -5.89 -7.91 -8.78
CA LYS A 87 -5.72 -9.33 -8.52
C LYS A 87 -4.48 -9.83 -9.24
N THR A 88 -3.64 -10.55 -8.53
CA THR A 88 -2.44 -11.17 -9.11
C THR A 88 -2.80 -12.44 -9.88
N PRO A 89 -1.92 -12.93 -10.78
CA PRO A 89 -2.15 -14.19 -11.51
C PRO A 89 -2.32 -15.41 -10.59
N ASP A 90 -1.61 -15.45 -9.47
CA ASP A 90 -1.68 -16.50 -8.44
C ASP A 90 -2.86 -16.30 -7.46
N GLY A 91 -3.69 -15.28 -7.68
CA GLY A 91 -5.01 -15.17 -7.06
C GLY A 91 -5.08 -14.32 -5.80
N PHE A 92 -3.99 -13.66 -5.40
CA PHE A 92 -3.99 -12.67 -4.31
C PHE A 92 -4.78 -11.44 -4.72
N GLN A 93 -5.52 -10.89 -3.76
CA GLN A 93 -6.15 -9.58 -3.92
C GLN A 93 -5.25 -8.54 -3.26
N VAL A 94 -4.89 -7.50 -4.01
CA VAL A 94 -3.99 -6.45 -3.58
C VAL A 94 -4.71 -5.12 -3.69
N SER A 95 -4.52 -4.24 -2.72
CA SER A 95 -5.15 -2.92 -2.75
C SER A 95 -4.28 -1.82 -2.20
N LEU A 96 -4.51 -0.62 -2.71
CA LEU A 96 -4.10 0.64 -2.13
C LEU A 96 -5.38 1.38 -1.80
N THR A 97 -5.55 1.73 -0.54
CA THR A 97 -6.69 2.50 -0.07
C THR A 97 -6.21 3.76 0.62
N VAL A 98 -6.90 4.87 0.34
CA VAL A 98 -6.80 6.07 1.15
C VAL A 98 -8.01 6.10 2.07
N ALA A 99 -7.76 5.92 3.37
CA ALA A 99 -8.75 5.95 4.43
C ALA A 99 -8.89 7.37 5.03
N ASP A 100 -9.64 7.45 6.12
CA ASP A 100 -9.99 8.70 6.81
C ASP A 100 -8.76 9.60 7.07
N GLU A 101 -8.94 10.90 6.83
CA GLU A 101 -7.93 11.96 6.88
C GLU A 101 -6.65 11.70 6.06
N GLY A 102 -6.68 10.78 5.09
CA GLY A 102 -5.58 10.56 4.14
C GLY A 102 -4.59 9.46 4.50
N GLN A 103 -4.93 8.59 5.45
CA GLN A 103 -4.14 7.39 5.75
C GLN A 103 -4.07 6.48 4.52
N VAL A 104 -2.86 6.19 4.04
CA VAL A 104 -2.68 5.26 2.93
C VAL A 104 -2.34 3.88 3.48
N HIS A 105 -3.08 2.86 3.06
CA HIS A 105 -2.80 1.46 3.36
C HIS A 105 -2.57 0.67 2.09
N PHE A 106 -1.60 -0.23 2.16
CA PHE A 106 -1.44 -1.32 1.20
C PHE A 106 -1.83 -2.62 1.87
N ASP A 107 -2.74 -3.36 1.25
CA ASP A 107 -3.22 -4.65 1.72
C ASP A 107 -2.96 -5.72 0.67
N VAL A 108 -2.57 -6.91 1.13
CA VAL A 108 -2.50 -8.12 0.32
C VAL A 108 -3.24 -9.24 1.05
N ASP A 109 -4.34 -9.69 0.44
CA ASP A 109 -5.17 -10.81 0.88
C ASP A 109 -4.83 -12.05 0.06
N SER A 110 -4.51 -13.15 0.75
CA SER A 110 -4.22 -14.42 0.10
C SER A 110 -5.47 -15.08 -0.49
N PRO A 111 -5.33 -15.92 -1.53
CA PRO A 111 -6.34 -16.92 -1.81
C PRO A 111 -6.47 -17.91 -0.65
N CYS A 112 -7.50 -18.76 -0.68
CA CYS A 112 -7.65 -19.84 0.29
C CYS A 112 -6.50 -20.86 0.13
N VAL A 113 -5.75 -21.10 1.20
CA VAL A 113 -4.57 -21.97 1.26
C VAL A 113 -4.65 -22.93 2.45
N ARG A 114 -3.73 -23.90 2.52
CA ARG A 114 -3.67 -24.84 3.64
C ARG A 114 -3.40 -24.09 4.95
N ARG A 115 -4.19 -24.36 5.99
CA ARG A 115 -4.03 -23.73 7.30
C ARG A 115 -2.66 -24.05 7.91
N SER A 116 -2.03 -23.03 8.49
CA SER A 116 -0.81 -23.14 9.31
C SER A 116 -0.77 -21.96 10.29
N GLU A 117 0.15 -22.02 11.26
CA GLU A 117 0.54 -20.82 12.00
C GLU A 117 1.18 -19.81 11.04
N VAL A 118 1.12 -18.53 11.40
CA VAL A 118 1.67 -17.41 10.64
C VAL A 118 2.50 -16.57 11.59
N ALA A 119 3.78 -16.44 11.29
CA ALA A 119 4.69 -15.57 12.01
C ALA A 119 4.50 -14.10 11.60
N ASP A 120 5.01 -13.19 12.42
CA ASP A 120 5.12 -11.79 12.05
C ASP A 120 6.01 -11.60 10.81
N SER A 121 5.78 -10.51 10.10
CA SER A 121 6.59 -10.17 8.93
C SER A 121 8.03 -9.89 9.34
N THR A 122 9.00 -10.36 8.56
CA THR A 122 10.42 -10.07 8.76
C THR A 122 10.88 -8.80 8.03
N SER A 123 10.05 -8.24 7.15
CA SER A 123 10.33 -6.99 6.46
C SER A 123 10.54 -5.87 7.47
N GLN A 124 11.55 -5.03 7.25
CA GLN A 124 11.85 -3.95 8.19
C GLN A 124 10.99 -2.72 7.88
N ALA A 125 10.10 -2.37 8.82
CA ALA A 125 9.38 -1.10 8.77
C ALA A 125 10.35 0.09 8.67
N THR A 126 9.98 1.07 7.85
CA THR A 126 10.84 2.23 7.60
C THR A 126 10.49 3.40 8.51
N ALA A 127 9.30 3.46 9.10
CA ALA A 127 8.91 4.47 10.08
C ALA A 127 8.97 3.91 11.52
N PRO A 128 9.28 4.74 12.53
CA PRO A 128 9.15 4.33 13.91
C PRO A 128 7.66 4.17 14.27
N LEU A 129 7.36 3.14 15.06
CA LEU A 129 6.11 3.01 15.80
C LEU A 129 6.49 2.85 17.27
N ASP A 130 5.79 3.56 18.15
CA ASP A 130 5.94 3.36 19.58
C ASP A 130 5.53 1.91 19.92
N PRO A 131 6.39 1.09 20.56
CA PRO A 131 6.05 -0.28 20.94
C PRO A 131 4.83 -0.37 21.87
N GLU A 132 4.52 0.69 22.61
CA GLU A 132 3.36 0.75 23.51
C GLU A 132 2.10 1.31 22.83
N ALA A 133 2.18 1.70 21.54
CA ALA A 133 1.02 2.22 20.82
C ALA A 133 -0.05 1.13 20.61
N GLU A 134 -1.22 1.33 21.23
CA GLU A 134 -2.38 0.46 21.03
C GLU A 134 -2.98 0.58 19.62
N VAL A 135 -2.77 1.71 18.96
CA VAL A 135 -3.24 1.99 17.59
C VAL A 135 -2.13 2.64 16.77
N ILE A 136 -2.11 2.36 15.47
CA ILE A 136 -1.22 3.06 14.54
C ILE A 136 -1.68 4.52 14.47
N PRO A 137 -0.80 5.50 14.78
CA PRO A 137 -1.19 6.90 14.73
C PRO A 137 -1.43 7.35 13.29
N ARG A 138 -2.07 8.51 13.14
CA ARG A 138 -2.22 9.13 11.83
C ARG A 138 -0.83 9.49 11.23
N PRO A 139 -0.72 9.59 9.90
CA PRO A 139 0.56 9.88 9.24
C PRO A 139 1.08 11.23 9.71
N ASN A 140 2.36 11.29 10.08
CA ASN A 140 2.99 12.46 10.67
C ASN A 140 4.41 12.72 10.14
N ILE A 141 4.87 11.92 9.19
CA ILE A 141 6.19 12.08 8.58
C ILE A 141 6.05 12.91 7.31
N HIS A 142 6.73 14.04 7.25
CA HIS A 142 6.70 14.90 6.07
C HIS A 142 7.73 14.46 5.03
N SER A 143 7.33 14.59 3.77
CA SER A 143 8.18 14.49 2.59
C SER A 143 7.97 15.74 1.75
N ASP A 144 9.06 16.34 1.26
CA ASP A 144 9.00 17.56 0.44
C ASP A 144 8.11 17.40 -0.80
N PHE A 145 8.02 16.18 -1.34
CA PHE A 145 7.19 15.88 -2.50
C PHE A 145 5.77 15.43 -2.09
N TRP A 146 5.65 14.37 -1.31
CA TRP A 146 4.33 13.76 -1.02
C TRP A 146 3.45 14.64 -0.14
N SER A 147 4.05 15.41 0.76
CA SER A 147 3.30 16.27 1.68
C SER A 147 3.04 17.67 1.11
N ALA A 148 3.59 18.00 -0.06
CA ALA A 148 3.39 19.31 -0.69
C ALA A 148 1.93 19.53 -1.10
N HIS A 149 1.40 20.71 -0.79
CA HIS A 149 0.06 21.16 -1.19
C HIS A 149 0.04 21.88 -2.54
N THR A 150 1.22 22.21 -3.08
CA THR A 150 1.33 22.78 -4.42
C THR A 150 1.08 21.70 -5.45
N PRO A 151 0.12 21.89 -6.38
CA PRO A 151 -0.05 20.99 -7.52
C PRO A 151 1.27 20.79 -8.26
N GLU A 152 1.50 19.61 -8.84
CA GLU A 152 2.57 19.48 -9.83
C GLU A 152 2.31 20.51 -10.91
N VAL A 153 3.26 21.44 -11.11
CA VAL A 153 3.21 22.34 -12.26
C VAL A 153 3.34 21.44 -13.47
N GLY A 154 2.20 21.16 -14.12
CA GLY A 154 2.18 20.48 -15.39
C GLY A 154 3.12 21.24 -16.31
N VAL A 155 4.09 20.53 -16.91
CA VAL A 155 4.85 21.06 -18.04
C VAL A 155 3.82 21.44 -19.10
N THR A 156 3.43 22.71 -19.12
CA THR A 156 2.72 23.29 -20.24
C THR A 156 3.70 23.19 -21.39
N ALA A 157 3.45 22.26 -22.31
CA ALA A 157 4.01 22.32 -23.63
C ALA A 157 3.63 23.69 -24.21
N ARG A 158 4.57 24.65 -24.15
CA ARG A 158 4.54 25.79 -25.06
C ARG A 158 4.88 25.22 -26.42
N GLY A 159 3.85 25.01 -27.23
CA GLY A 159 4.00 25.10 -28.66
C GLY A 159 4.22 26.56 -29.01
N ASP A 160 5.38 26.84 -29.61
CA ASP A 160 5.57 27.89 -30.60
C ASP A 160 6.06 27.21 -31.89
#